data_AF-A0A970ACF6-F1
#
_entry.id   AF-A0A970ACF6-F1
#
_cell.length_a   1.000
_cell.length_b   1.000
_cell.length_c   1.000
_cell.angle_alpha   90.00
_cell.angle_beta   90.00
_cell.angle_gamma   90.00
#
_symmetry.space_group_name_H-M   'P 1'
#
loop_
_entity.id
_entity.type
_entity.pdbx_description
1 polymer ?
#
loop_
_entity_poly.entity_id
_entity_poly.type
_entity_poly.pdbx_seq_one_letter_code
_entity_poly.pdbx_strand_id
1 'polypeptide(L)'
;MAKKYCITNSLQFELDFKDLMIDIAQNFINLPRGQALEYIRLCLKTIGEYFQADRAFFCSIDKGYPQTSKYGEWCKEGIPSAWGQTGIIPPLLIKWWVTNSQDNVVLIHDVDKLSAKPKVKSILQAAGIKSSIVLVLREKARIIGF
;
A
#
# COMPACT_ATOMS: atom_id res chain seq x y z
N MET A 1 34.14 -13.29 0.39
CA MET A 1 33.13 -13.62 1.41
C MET A 1 31.91 -12.70 1.35
N ALA A 2 32.06 -11.37 1.31
CA ALA A 2 30.93 -10.42 1.26
C ALA A 2 29.90 -10.67 0.15
N LYS A 3 30.34 -10.97 -1.08
CA LYS A 3 29.44 -11.23 -2.22
C LYS A 3 28.56 -12.47 -2.05
N LYS A 4 29.05 -13.52 -1.37
CA LYS A 4 28.28 -14.75 -1.09
C LYS A 4 27.24 -14.50 0.00
N TYR A 5 27.60 -13.69 1.01
CA TYR A 5 26.69 -13.26 2.08
C TYR A 5 25.53 -12.38 1.57
N CYS A 6 25.81 -11.44 0.67
CA CYS A 6 24.77 -10.61 0.04
C CYS A 6 23.77 -11.43 -0.78
N ILE A 7 24.24 -12.44 -1.52
CA ILE A 7 23.38 -13.33 -2.31
C ILE A 7 22.51 -14.21 -1.40
N THR A 8 23.08 -14.73 -0.31
CA THR A 8 22.30 -15.53 0.66
C THR A 8 21.22 -14.68 1.34
N ASN A 9 21.52 -13.42 1.70
CA ASN A 9 20.54 -12.52 2.30
C ASN A 9 19.43 -12.11 1.32
N SER A 10 19.75 -11.83 0.05
CA SER A 10 18.72 -11.49 -0.95
C SER A 10 17.81 -12.69 -1.25
N LEU A 11 18.40 -13.89 -1.32
CA LEU A 11 17.63 -15.11 -1.54
C LEU A 11 16.74 -15.46 -0.33
N GLN A 12 17.24 -15.29 0.89
CA GLN A 12 16.45 -15.52 2.09
C GLN A 12 15.26 -14.56 2.15
N PHE A 13 15.47 -13.28 1.84
CA PHE A 13 14.39 -12.30 1.76
C PHE A 13 13.33 -12.66 0.72
N GLU A 14 13.72 -13.18 -0.45
CA GLU A 14 12.77 -13.63 -1.48
C GLU A 14 11.95 -14.85 -1.02
N LEU A 15 12.59 -15.78 -0.31
CA LEU A 15 11.91 -16.96 0.25
C LEU A 15 10.94 -16.59 1.35
N ASP A 16 11.37 -15.78 2.32
CA ASP A 16 10.53 -15.31 3.43
C ASP A 16 9.32 -14.52 2.91
N PHE A 17 9.53 -13.69 1.87
CA PHE A 17 8.43 -12.97 1.23
C PHE A 17 7.46 -13.91 0.50
N LYS A 18 7.98 -14.95 -0.16
CA LYS A 18 7.14 -15.96 -0.81
C LYS A 18 6.30 -16.73 0.20
N ASP A 19 6.88 -17.12 1.33
CA ASP A 19 6.17 -17.82 2.40
C ASP A 19 5.07 -16.92 3.00
N LEU A 20 5.38 -15.64 3.24
CA LEU A 20 4.39 -14.64 3.64
C LEU A 20 3.22 -14.55 2.64
N MET A 21 3.51 -14.53 1.34
CA MET A 21 2.48 -14.46 0.30
C MET A 21 1.60 -15.72 0.27
N ILE A 22 2.19 -16.90 0.48
CA ILE A 22 1.46 -18.18 0.57
C ILE A 22 0.54 -18.17 1.78
N ASP A 23 1.04 -17.74 2.94
CA ASP A 23 0.25 -17.67 4.18
C ASP A 23 -0.93 -16.71 4.02
N ILE A 24 -0.70 -15.54 3.42
CA ILE A 24 -1.78 -14.57 3.15
C ILE A 24 -2.84 -15.18 2.23
N ALA A 25 -2.43 -15.88 1.17
CA ALA A 25 -3.35 -16.48 0.19
C ALA A 25 -4.17 -17.63 0.79
N GLN A 26 -3.54 -18.54 1.54
CA GLN A 26 -4.22 -19.69 2.16
C GLN A 26 -5.30 -19.25 3.15
N ASN A 27 -5.00 -18.24 3.97
CA ASN A 27 -5.94 -17.70 4.94
C ASN A 27 -7.05 -16.87 4.26
N PHE A 28 -6.79 -16.23 3.11
CA PHE A 28 -7.84 -15.60 2.29
C PHE A 28 -8.85 -16.62 1.74
N ILE A 29 -8.38 -17.77 1.25
CA ILE A 29 -9.25 -18.82 0.67
C ILE A 29 -10.20 -19.40 1.72
N ASN A 30 -9.72 -19.57 2.95
CA ASN A 30 -10.47 -20.17 4.05
C ASN A 30 -11.23 -19.14 4.91
N LEU A 31 -11.32 -17.90 4.43
CA LEU A 31 -11.87 -16.80 5.20
C LEU A 31 -13.38 -16.97 5.46
N PRO A 32 -13.83 -16.92 6.74
CA PRO A 32 -15.25 -16.89 7.06
C PRO A 32 -15.96 -15.67 6.44
N ARG A 33 -17.19 -15.88 5.97
CA ARG A 33 -18.01 -14.81 5.40
C ARG A 33 -18.21 -13.70 6.44
N GLY A 34 -17.87 -12.46 6.06
CA GLY A 34 -18.01 -11.29 6.93
C GLY A 34 -16.73 -10.85 7.65
N GLN A 35 -15.65 -11.64 7.64
CA GLN A 35 -14.38 -11.30 8.31
C GLN A 35 -13.34 -10.63 7.38
N ALA A 36 -13.74 -10.28 6.16
CA ALA A 36 -12.79 -9.83 5.13
C ALA A 36 -12.04 -8.55 5.53
N LEU A 37 -12.70 -7.61 6.20
CA LEU A 37 -12.07 -6.35 6.59
C LEU A 37 -11.05 -6.54 7.72
N GLU A 38 -11.37 -7.39 8.70
CA GLU A 38 -10.46 -7.72 9.80
C GLU A 38 -9.21 -8.42 9.28
N TYR A 39 -9.41 -9.37 8.36
CA TYR A 39 -8.31 -10.07 7.74
C TYR A 39 -7.46 -9.17 6.84
N ILE A 40 -8.06 -8.24 6.08
CA ILE A 40 -7.31 -7.21 5.35
C ILE A 40 -6.43 -6.41 6.30
N ARG A 41 -6.93 -5.98 7.47
CA ARG A 41 -6.12 -5.24 8.46
C ARG A 41 -4.96 -6.08 8.98
N LEU A 42 -5.17 -7.38 9.21
CA LEU A 42 -4.10 -8.29 9.59
C LEU A 42 -3.04 -8.40 8.48
N CYS A 43 -3.44 -8.58 7.22
CA CYS A 43 -2.51 -8.60 6.09
C CYS A 43 -1.73 -7.30 5.97
N LEU A 44 -2.39 -6.14 6.10
CA LEU A 44 -1.73 -4.84 6.07
C LEU A 44 -0.68 -4.72 7.18
N LYS A 45 -1.01 -5.19 8.40
CA LYS A 45 -0.04 -5.27 9.50
C LYS A 45 1.16 -6.13 9.13
N THR A 46 0.94 -7.37 8.71
CA THR A 46 2.03 -8.32 8.42
C THR A 46 2.93 -7.80 7.30
N ILE A 47 2.36 -7.27 6.22
CA ILE A 47 3.11 -6.66 5.11
C ILE A 47 3.87 -5.43 5.60
N GLY A 48 3.21 -4.55 6.36
CA GLY A 48 3.83 -3.34 6.89
C GLY A 48 5.02 -3.64 7.81
N GLU A 49 4.87 -4.61 8.72
CA GLU A 49 5.95 -5.08 9.60
C GLU A 49 7.09 -5.73 8.81
N TYR A 50 6.78 -6.58 7.83
CA TYR A 50 7.79 -7.24 6.99
C TYR A 50 8.66 -6.26 6.20
N PHE A 51 8.03 -5.27 5.55
CA PHE A 51 8.74 -4.22 4.81
C PHE A 51 9.21 -3.06 5.69
N GLN A 52 9.01 -3.14 7.01
CA GLN A 52 9.33 -2.08 7.97
C GLN A 52 8.75 -0.71 7.59
N ALA A 53 7.56 -0.71 7.00
CA ALA A 53 6.83 0.48 6.65
C ALA A 53 6.18 1.10 7.89
N ASP A 54 6.08 2.43 7.91
CA ASP A 54 5.36 3.14 8.98
C ASP A 54 3.85 2.89 8.91
N ARG A 55 3.33 2.66 7.69
CA ARG A 55 1.90 2.46 7.39
C ARG A 55 1.73 1.52 6.20
N ALA A 56 0.61 0.79 6.21
CA ALA A 56 0.11 0.04 5.07
C ALA A 56 -1.40 0.27 4.96
N PHE A 57 -1.90 0.50 3.75
CA PHE A 57 -3.33 0.75 3.53
C PHE A 57 -3.86 -0.02 2.34
N PHE A 58 -5.18 -0.19 2.34
CA PHE A 58 -5.97 -0.70 1.24
C PHE A 58 -7.19 0.19 1.07
N CYS A 59 -7.54 0.53 -0.16
CA CYS A 59 -8.82 1.16 -0.43
C CYS A 59 -9.52 0.61 -1.68
N SER A 60 -10.85 0.46 -1.60
CA SER A 60 -11.68 0.06 -2.74
C SER A 60 -12.36 1.26 -3.40
N ILE A 61 -12.67 1.14 -4.69
CA ILE A 61 -13.46 2.09 -5.46
C ILE A 61 -14.72 1.39 -5.97
N ASP A 62 -15.79 1.42 -5.17
CA ASP A 62 -17.08 0.81 -5.51
C ASP A 62 -18.10 1.87 -5.99
N LYS A 63 -17.99 3.11 -5.49
CA LYS A 63 -18.89 4.24 -5.78
C LYS A 63 -18.52 5.06 -7.02
N GLY A 64 -17.57 4.58 -7.82
CA GLY A 64 -17.08 5.25 -9.02
C GLY A 64 -15.79 6.04 -8.78
N TYR A 65 -14.85 5.89 -9.71
CA TYR A 65 -13.55 6.57 -9.66
C TYR A 65 -13.71 8.10 -9.72
N PRO A 66 -13.00 8.89 -8.89
CA PRO A 66 -11.93 8.52 -7.96
C PRO A 66 -12.38 8.43 -6.48
N GLN A 67 -13.64 8.08 -6.18
CA GLN A 67 -14.15 8.08 -4.81
C GLN A 67 -13.88 6.75 -4.09
N THR A 68 -13.18 6.79 -2.96
CA THR A 68 -12.93 5.62 -2.12
C THR A 68 -14.19 5.18 -1.37
N SER A 69 -14.40 3.87 -1.29
CA SER A 69 -15.63 3.27 -0.72
C SER A 69 -15.37 2.48 0.55
N LYS A 70 -14.26 1.74 0.61
CA LYS A 70 -13.76 1.07 1.81
C LYS A 70 -12.31 1.46 2.00
N TYR A 71 -11.91 1.67 3.25
CA TYR A 71 -10.57 2.04 3.62
C TYR A 71 -10.14 1.21 4.83
N GLY A 72 -9.01 0.53 4.70
CA GLY A 72 -8.31 -0.12 5.80
C GLY A 72 -6.90 0.43 5.87
N GLU A 73 -6.43 0.74 7.07
CA GLU A 73 -5.06 1.19 7.32
C GLU A 73 -4.55 0.50 8.58
N TRP A 74 -3.32 0.01 8.49
CA TRP A 74 -2.50 -0.31 9.64
C TRP A 74 -1.43 0.76 9.78
N CYS A 75 -1.20 1.21 11.01
CA CYS A 75 -0.13 2.12 11.38
C CYS A 75 0.76 1.42 12.40
N LYS A 76 2.08 1.60 12.26
CA LYS A 76 3.03 1.24 13.30
C LYS A 76 2.74 2.01 14.58
N GLU A 77 3.09 1.44 15.73
CA GLU A 77 2.94 2.12 17.02
C GLU A 77 3.61 3.50 17.03
N GLY A 78 2.89 4.51 17.51
CA GLY A 78 3.33 5.91 17.53
C GLY A 78 3.19 6.65 16.20
N ILE A 79 2.79 5.99 15.10
CA ILE A 79 2.55 6.63 13.81
C ILE A 79 1.06 6.97 13.65
N PRO A 80 0.69 8.22 13.35
CA PRO A 80 -0.70 8.60 13.09
C PRO A 80 -1.16 8.13 11.70
N SER A 81 -2.47 7.89 11.59
CA SER A 81 -3.16 7.62 10.31
C SER A 81 -2.88 8.71 9.27
N ALA A 82 -2.63 8.32 8.02
CA ALA A 82 -2.38 9.26 6.93
C ALA A 82 -3.57 10.18 6.63
N TRP A 83 -4.79 9.66 6.76
CA TRP A 83 -6.03 10.37 6.39
C TRP A 83 -7.00 10.52 7.57
N GLY A 84 -6.46 10.36 8.79
CA GLY A 84 -7.20 10.41 10.04
C GLY A 84 -8.38 9.44 10.08
N GLN A 85 -9.35 9.76 10.94
CA GLN A 85 -10.54 8.92 11.11
C GLN A 85 -11.44 8.86 9.86
N THR A 86 -11.29 9.81 8.93
CA THR A 86 -12.12 9.84 7.72
C THR A 86 -11.73 8.73 6.75
N GLY A 87 -10.45 8.36 6.69
CA GLY A 87 -9.93 7.43 5.68
C GLY A 87 -10.11 7.92 4.23
N ILE A 88 -10.41 9.21 4.03
CA ILE A 88 -10.71 9.76 2.71
C ILE A 88 -9.40 10.21 2.07
N ILE A 89 -8.97 9.48 1.05
CA ILE A 89 -7.82 9.87 0.24
C ILE A 89 -8.25 10.98 -0.73
N PRO A 90 -7.50 12.09 -0.83
CA PRO A 90 -7.85 13.16 -1.76
C PRO A 90 -7.96 12.67 -3.22
N PRO A 91 -9.07 12.96 -3.93
CA PRO A 91 -9.26 12.58 -5.33
C PRO A 91 -8.12 12.97 -6.27
N LEU A 92 -7.46 14.10 -5.98
CA LEU A 92 -6.30 14.56 -6.76
C LEU A 92 -5.12 13.58 -6.66
N LEU A 93 -4.87 13.04 -5.46
CA LEU A 93 -3.78 12.09 -5.22
C LEU A 93 -4.07 10.74 -5.92
N ILE A 94 -5.31 10.26 -5.81
CA ILE A 94 -5.78 9.06 -6.52
C ILE A 94 -5.58 9.20 -8.03
N LYS A 95 -6.02 10.33 -8.62
CA LYS A 95 -5.83 10.58 -10.05
C LYS A 95 -4.36 10.60 -10.43
N TRP A 96 -3.53 11.20 -9.58
CA TRP A 96 -2.09 11.25 -9.82
C TRP A 96 -1.48 9.84 -9.78
N TRP A 97 -1.82 8.99 -8.82
CA TRP A 97 -1.33 7.61 -8.78
C TRP A 97 -1.71 6.82 -10.04
N VAL A 98 -2.97 6.92 -10.49
CA VAL A 98 -3.40 6.22 -11.71
C VAL A 98 -2.63 6.68 -12.94
N THR A 99 -2.46 8.00 -13.11
CA THR A 99 -1.77 8.57 -14.28
C THR A 99 -0.27 8.29 -14.28
N ASN A 100 0.36 8.17 -13.11
CA ASN A 100 1.81 7.98 -12.99
C ASN A 100 2.20 6.53 -12.69
N SER A 101 1.24 5.61 -12.64
CA SER A 101 1.53 4.19 -12.46
C SER A 101 2.22 3.60 -13.68
N GLN A 102 3.29 2.83 -13.45
CA GLN A 102 3.96 1.98 -14.43
C GLN A 102 3.74 0.54 -13.99
N ASP A 103 3.20 -0.31 -14.88
CA ASP A 103 2.81 -1.69 -14.55
C ASP A 103 1.96 -1.79 -13.27
N ASN A 104 1.04 -0.84 -13.10
CA ASN A 104 0.19 -0.66 -11.92
C ASN A 104 0.92 -0.27 -10.63
N VAL A 105 2.19 0.08 -10.67
CA VAL A 105 2.94 0.48 -9.47
C VAL A 105 3.33 1.95 -9.57
N VAL A 106 3.23 2.65 -8.44
CA VAL A 106 3.80 3.99 -8.26
C VAL A 106 4.85 3.90 -7.17
N LEU A 107 6.08 4.25 -7.51
CA LEU A 107 7.20 4.32 -6.58
C LEU A 107 7.54 5.77 -6.28
N ILE A 108 7.48 6.15 -5.01
CA ILE A 108 7.95 7.43 -4.51
C ILE A 108 9.06 7.14 -3.51
N HIS A 109 10.31 7.27 -3.94
CA HIS A 109 11.46 7.06 -3.05
C HIS A 109 11.65 8.22 -2.06
N ASP A 110 11.29 9.43 -2.48
CA ASP A 110 11.51 10.65 -1.71
C ASP A 110 10.48 11.71 -2.16
N VAL A 111 9.53 12.01 -1.28
CA VAL A 111 8.48 13.01 -1.52
C VAL A 111 9.07 14.41 -1.70
N ASP A 112 10.21 14.72 -1.07
CA ASP A 112 10.83 16.03 -1.21
C ASP A 112 11.46 16.24 -2.59
N LYS A 113 11.87 15.16 -3.25
CA LYS A 113 12.37 15.17 -4.64
C LYS A 113 11.29 14.97 -5.69
N LEU A 114 10.03 14.80 -5.29
CA LEU A 114 8.94 14.58 -6.22
C LEU A 114 8.74 15.83 -7.10
N SER A 115 9.03 15.70 -8.40
CA SER A 115 8.82 16.75 -9.42
C SER A 115 7.34 16.92 -9.81
N ALA A 116 6.44 16.18 -9.16
CA ALA A 116 5.00 16.22 -9.41
C ALA A 116 4.39 17.60 -9.14
N LYS A 117 3.12 17.75 -9.55
CA LYS A 117 2.31 18.93 -9.24
C LYS A 117 2.49 19.32 -7.76
N PRO A 118 2.80 20.59 -7.43
CA PRO A 118 3.07 21.03 -6.05
C PRO A 118 2.01 20.56 -5.03
N LYS A 119 0.73 20.52 -5.45
CA LYS A 119 -0.38 20.05 -4.63
C LYS A 119 -0.27 18.56 -4.22
N VAL A 120 0.22 17.68 -5.08
CA VAL A 120 0.38 16.24 -4.75
C VAL A 120 1.46 16.08 -3.68
N LYS A 121 2.60 16.74 -3.88
CA LYS A 121 3.68 16.79 -2.89
C LYS A 121 3.17 17.33 -1.54
N SER A 122 2.45 18.46 -1.55
CA SER A 122 1.88 19.03 -0.31
C SER A 122 0.89 18.09 0.39
N ILE A 123 0.06 17.35 -0.35
CA ILE A 123 -0.87 16.37 0.23
C ILE A 123 -0.09 15.24 0.94
N LEU A 124 0.94 14.69 0.30
CA LEU A 124 1.76 13.62 0.88
C LEU A 124 2.54 14.10 2.11
N GLN A 125 3.14 15.30 2.04
CA GLN A 125 3.86 15.91 3.16
C GLN A 125 2.94 16.22 4.33
N ALA A 126 1.73 16.73 4.09
CA ALA A 126 0.73 16.98 5.13
C ALA A 126 0.28 15.69 5.83
N ALA A 127 0.23 14.56 5.09
CA ALA A 127 0.02 13.24 5.65
C ALA A 127 1.28 12.63 6.31
N GLY A 128 2.39 13.36 6.38
CA GLY A 128 3.66 12.88 6.94
C GLY A 128 4.30 11.75 6.15
N ILE A 129 3.97 11.59 4.86
CA ILE A 129 4.54 10.54 3.99
C ILE A 129 5.88 11.04 3.43
N LYS A 130 6.95 10.27 3.64
CA LYS A 130 8.30 10.56 3.11
C LYS A 130 8.63 9.76 1.86
N SER A 131 8.11 8.54 1.78
CA SER A 131 8.22 7.62 0.65
C SER A 131 6.99 6.72 0.62
N SER A 132 6.67 6.14 -0.53
CA SER A 132 5.54 5.23 -0.66
C SER A 132 5.67 4.31 -1.87
N ILE A 133 5.14 3.11 -1.75
CA ILE A 133 4.84 2.20 -2.85
C ILE A 133 3.32 2.08 -2.91
N VAL A 134 2.72 2.30 -4.07
CA VAL A 134 1.27 2.18 -4.27
C VAL A 134 1.02 1.25 -5.43
N LEU A 135 0.21 0.21 -5.21
CA LEU A 135 -0.28 -0.66 -6.28
C LEU A 135 -1.66 -0.15 -6.71
N VAL A 136 -1.90 -0.09 -8.01
CA VAL A 136 -3.17 0.31 -8.61
C VAL A 136 -3.92 -0.95 -9.02
N LEU A 137 -4.97 -1.29 -8.27
CA LEU A 137 -5.75 -2.47 -8.56
C LEU A 137 -6.70 -2.20 -9.73
N ARG A 138 -6.60 -3.04 -10.77
CA ARG A 138 -7.41 -2.95 -11.98
C ARG A 138 -8.15 -4.24 -12.25
N GLU A 139 -9.40 -4.10 -12.63
CA GLU A 139 -10.18 -5.16 -13.25
C GLU A 139 -10.49 -4.74 -14.68
N LYS A 140 -9.82 -5.37 -15.66
CA LYS A 140 -9.80 -4.92 -17.05
C LYS A 140 -9.36 -3.43 -17.12
N ALA A 141 -10.20 -2.55 -17.64
CA ALA A 141 -9.94 -1.11 -17.72
C ALA A 141 -10.40 -0.32 -16.47
N ARG A 142 -11.07 -0.96 -15.51
CA ARG A 142 -11.67 -0.30 -14.35
C ARG A 142 -10.68 -0.28 -13.17
N ILE A 143 -10.48 0.89 -12.56
CA ILE A 143 -9.77 1.01 -11.28
C ILE A 143 -10.70 0.52 -10.18
N ILE A 144 -10.28 -0.49 -9.43
CA ILE A 144 -11.06 -1.09 -8.35
C ILE A 144 -10.50 -0.78 -6.96
N GLY A 145 -9.27 -0.27 -6.87
CA GLY A 145 -8.66 0.05 -5.59
C GLY A 145 -7.17 0.37 -5.65
N PHE A 146 -6.58 0.51 -4.46
CA PHE A 146 -5.15 0.70 -4.23
C PHE A 146 -4.71 -0.05 -2.97
#